data_AF-A0AAV2IER5-F1
#
_entry.id   AF-A0AAV2IER5-F1
#
_cell.length_a   1.000
_cell.length_b   1.000
_cell.length_c   1.000
_cell.angle_alpha   90.00
_cell.angle_beta   90.00
_cell.angle_gamma   90.00
#
_symmetry.space_group_name_H-M   'P 1'
#
loop_
_entity.id
_entity.type
_entity.pdbx_description
1 polymer ?
#
loop_
_entity_poly.entity_id
_entity_poly.type
_entity_poly.pdbx_seq_one_letter_code
_entity_poly.pdbx_strand_id
1 'polypeptide(L)'
;MAMAVYNWFHSEVYFWRRLASICWSVIFMPVVLMAFIFLSTFSAIHPFQWFSDSSVFFLNSRFWLAVLINSICLVVLTMFTLPHFSVAAEVNKTVLSSNLALFRWSRLPLLVASIETGAVAGWSLAWLIGDEYGTLTTVLNTETYESKVLNEPHVFLVLAATFAGFCCYWMFFQQQQYYLSFPHVQRSKSFRVRYESMVLLHATCWQSIHVVKYFYIFYFMFGNLFKRWISGSFGITTNPEVPPINSLLGIFNLSLLWQTYLCTFLLVFTTSLARTMTRVFYTEPTEFAMAAVLEQDKDITLSEALACMSSPLLQHLAFLDLSCLSKFSHTRRQELLSLSQPGGHPRIWLSVSGVAFGVIRELNDLVKKENGTIMSKVSVNAHKSSSQSSGFSHTLSGDTASSLSHRVTGTESSEMLNSSEEEHKSSSFLAKSLSAVSSLPLISQILAEYPDTSSRSLFASCQLQIWAIEAVSLVASKSLRED
;
A
#
# COMPACT_ATOMS: atom_id res chain seq x y z
N MET A 1 -9.15 -28.83 12.35
CA MET A 1 -10.14 -27.74 12.24
C MET A 1 -9.50 -26.41 11.86
N ALA A 2 -9.30 -25.41 12.71
CA ALA A 2 -8.85 -24.07 12.27
C ALA A 2 -7.57 -24.05 11.40
N MET A 3 -6.58 -24.90 11.70
CA MET A 3 -5.38 -25.06 10.87
C MET A 3 -5.63 -25.74 9.52
N ALA A 4 -6.65 -26.61 9.42
CA ALA A 4 -7.07 -27.23 8.16
C ALA A 4 -7.74 -26.20 7.23
N VAL A 5 -8.69 -25.42 7.76
CA VAL A 5 -9.32 -24.30 7.02
C VAL A 5 -8.28 -23.30 6.53
N TYR A 6 -7.30 -22.95 7.38
CA TYR A 6 -6.19 -22.06 7.03
C TYR A 6 -5.31 -22.65 5.91
N ASN A 7 -4.91 -23.92 6.02
CA ASN A 7 -4.10 -24.61 5.01
C ASN A 7 -4.83 -24.74 3.67
N TRP A 8 -6.12 -25.10 3.69
CA TRP A 8 -7.00 -25.12 2.52
C TRP A 8 -7.09 -23.74 1.87
N PHE A 9 -7.41 -22.70 2.64
CA PHE A 9 -7.52 -21.34 2.11
C PHE A 9 -6.20 -20.87 1.48
N HIS A 10 -5.05 -21.18 2.09
CA HIS A 10 -3.76 -20.81 1.53
C HIS A 10 -3.37 -21.59 0.26
N SER A 11 -3.68 -22.88 0.19
CA SER A 11 -3.28 -23.78 -0.90
C SER A 11 -4.24 -23.79 -2.09
N GLU A 12 -5.55 -23.74 -1.87
CA GLU A 12 -6.56 -23.83 -2.93
C GLU A 12 -7.18 -22.48 -3.32
N VAL A 13 -7.35 -21.55 -2.39
CA VAL A 13 -8.02 -20.26 -2.69
C VAL A 13 -6.99 -19.17 -2.97
N TYR A 14 -6.08 -18.93 -2.03
CA TYR A 14 -5.11 -17.84 -2.08
C TYR A 14 -4.06 -18.06 -3.18
N PHE A 15 -3.52 -19.28 -3.32
CA PHE A 15 -2.55 -19.63 -4.35
C PHE A 15 -3.11 -19.43 -5.77
N TRP A 16 -4.32 -19.94 -6.05
CA TRP A 16 -4.92 -19.81 -7.37
C TRP A 16 -5.37 -18.37 -7.68
N ARG A 17 -5.87 -17.61 -6.69
CA ARG A 17 -6.13 -16.16 -6.84
C ARG A 17 -4.85 -15.37 -7.12
N ARG A 18 -3.75 -15.69 -6.43
CA ARG A 18 -2.42 -15.12 -6.66
C ARG A 18 -1.97 -15.39 -8.10
N LEU A 19 -1.97 -16.66 -8.50
CA LEU A 19 -1.56 -17.08 -9.84
C LEU A 19 -2.41 -16.41 -10.94
N ALA A 20 -3.74 -16.42 -10.79
CA ALA A 20 -4.65 -15.77 -11.73
C ALA A 20 -4.34 -14.28 -11.91
N SER A 21 -4.15 -13.53 -10.81
CA SER A 21 -3.78 -12.10 -10.88
C SER A 21 -2.52 -11.85 -11.71
N ILE A 22 -1.48 -12.66 -11.48
CA ILE A 22 -0.18 -12.53 -12.16
C ILE A 22 -0.32 -12.89 -13.64
N CYS A 23 -0.96 -14.03 -13.95
CA CYS A 23 -1.19 -14.47 -15.33
C CYS A 23 -1.97 -13.43 -16.13
N TRP A 24 -3.06 -12.89 -15.59
CA TRP A 24 -3.81 -11.82 -16.25
C TRP A 24 -2.97 -10.55 -16.44
N SER A 25 -2.20 -10.14 -15.44
CA SER A 25 -1.34 -8.96 -15.53
C SER A 25 -0.24 -9.10 -16.59
N VAL A 26 0.31 -10.31 -16.76
CA VAL A 26 1.28 -10.65 -17.83
C VAL A 26 0.60 -10.71 -19.20
N ILE A 27 -0.61 -11.27 -19.31
CA ILE A 27 -1.37 -11.31 -20.58
C ILE A 27 -1.66 -9.90 -21.13
N PHE A 28 -1.84 -8.90 -20.25
CA PHE A 28 -2.02 -7.50 -20.69
C PHE A 28 -0.73 -6.82 -21.16
N MET A 29 0.47 -7.31 -20.80
CA MET A 29 1.74 -6.65 -21.17
C MET A 29 1.96 -6.41 -22.68
N PRO A 30 1.77 -7.40 -23.59
CA PRO A 30 1.96 -7.14 -25.02
C PRO A 30 1.00 -6.07 -25.56
N VAL A 31 -0.23 -5.98 -25.05
CA VAL A 31 -1.20 -4.94 -25.46
C VAL A 31 -0.72 -3.56 -25.03
N VAL A 32 -0.18 -3.43 -23.81
CA VAL A 32 0.34 -2.16 -23.28
C VAL A 32 1.63 -1.74 -23.98
N LEU A 33 2.52 -2.68 -24.29
CA LEU A 33 3.76 -2.40 -25.05
C LEU A 33 3.48 -2.05 -26.51
N MET A 34 2.49 -2.67 -27.17
CA MET A 34 2.05 -2.23 -28.50
C MET A 34 1.50 -0.79 -28.46
N ALA A 35 0.64 -0.47 -27.49
CA ALA A 35 0.12 0.89 -27.33
C ALA A 35 1.24 1.92 -27.09
N PHE A 36 2.29 1.55 -26.36
CA PHE A 36 3.48 2.37 -26.19
C PHE A 36 4.24 2.60 -27.50
N ILE A 37 4.46 1.57 -28.32
CA ILE A 37 5.12 1.72 -29.64
C ILE A 37 4.30 2.66 -30.54
N PHE A 38 2.98 2.47 -30.63
CA PHE A 38 2.11 3.35 -31.40
C PHE A 38 2.23 4.82 -30.95
N LEU A 39 2.32 5.08 -29.64
CA LEU A 39 2.47 6.44 -29.09
C LEU A 39 3.89 7.00 -29.24
N SER A 40 4.94 6.17 -29.19
CA SER A 40 6.34 6.61 -29.27
C SER A 40 6.77 6.95 -30.70
N THR A 41 6.21 6.25 -31.70
CA THR A 41 6.49 6.43 -33.13
C THR A 41 5.49 7.38 -33.83
N PHE A 42 4.57 7.98 -33.08
CA PHE A 42 3.45 8.76 -33.62
C PHE A 42 3.92 9.88 -34.55
N SER A 43 3.58 9.75 -35.85
CA SER A 43 3.81 10.81 -36.84
C SER A 43 2.48 11.28 -37.45
N ALA A 44 2.20 12.57 -37.30
CA ALA A 44 0.98 13.19 -37.84
C ALA A 44 1.03 13.35 -39.37
N ILE A 45 2.21 13.26 -39.98
CA ILE A 45 2.47 13.57 -41.39
C ILE A 45 2.12 12.36 -42.29
N HIS A 46 2.36 11.13 -41.82
CA HIS A 46 2.14 9.90 -42.60
C HIS A 46 1.43 8.80 -41.78
N PRO A 47 0.12 8.94 -41.49
CA PRO A 47 -0.60 8.05 -40.57
C PRO A 47 -0.66 6.59 -41.04
N PHE A 48 -0.78 6.33 -42.35
CA PHE A 48 -0.78 4.96 -42.89
C PHE A 48 0.57 4.27 -42.77
N GLN A 49 1.67 5.02 -42.98
CA GLN A 49 3.03 4.50 -42.85
C GLN A 49 3.35 4.25 -41.36
N TRP A 50 3.06 5.20 -40.48
CA TRP A 50 3.15 5.03 -39.02
C TRP A 50 2.43 3.77 -38.53
N PHE A 51 1.19 3.53 -38.98
CA PHE A 51 0.42 2.35 -38.57
C PHE A 51 1.05 1.04 -39.09
N SER A 52 1.51 1.03 -40.35
CA SER A 52 2.21 -0.11 -40.94
C SER A 52 3.50 -0.43 -40.17
N ASP A 53 4.36 0.57 -39.99
CA ASP A 53 5.67 0.42 -39.35
C ASP A 53 5.51 -0.03 -37.89
N SER A 54 4.58 0.60 -37.14
CA SER A 54 4.22 0.18 -35.77
C SER A 54 3.70 -1.26 -35.70
N SER A 55 2.96 -1.72 -36.72
CA SER A 55 2.45 -3.09 -36.78
C SER A 55 3.56 -4.11 -37.10
N VAL A 56 4.56 -3.73 -37.89
CA VAL A 56 5.73 -4.57 -38.19
C VAL A 56 6.58 -4.85 -36.95
N PHE A 57 6.63 -3.94 -35.95
CA PHE A 57 7.30 -4.21 -34.68
C PHE A 57 6.75 -5.46 -33.95
N PHE A 58 5.46 -5.78 -34.08
CA PHE A 58 4.87 -6.98 -33.46
C PHE A 58 5.46 -8.29 -34.01
N LEU A 59 5.94 -8.28 -35.26
CA LEU A 59 6.60 -9.41 -35.91
C LEU A 59 8.11 -9.49 -35.57
N ASN A 60 8.66 -8.45 -34.95
CA ASN A 60 10.08 -8.36 -34.63
C ASN A 60 10.41 -9.13 -33.33
N SER A 61 11.50 -9.91 -33.34
CA SER A 61 11.99 -10.63 -32.15
C SER A 61 12.33 -9.70 -30.98
N ARG A 62 12.78 -8.47 -31.27
CA ARG A 62 13.06 -7.44 -30.24
C ARG A 62 11.83 -7.11 -29.40
N PHE A 63 10.65 -7.04 -30.01
CA PHE A 63 9.39 -6.79 -29.29
C PHE A 63 9.09 -7.91 -28.30
N TRP A 64 9.15 -9.17 -28.72
CA TRP A 64 8.88 -10.30 -27.84
C TRP A 64 9.90 -10.47 -26.73
N LEU A 65 11.17 -10.14 -26.97
CA LEU A 65 12.19 -10.06 -25.92
C LEU A 65 11.89 -8.95 -24.91
N ALA A 66 11.48 -7.76 -25.36
CA ALA A 66 11.05 -6.69 -24.46
C ALA A 66 9.78 -7.07 -23.67
N VAL A 67 8.79 -7.72 -24.29
CA VAL A 67 7.61 -8.28 -23.60
C VAL A 67 8.02 -9.27 -22.52
N LEU A 68 8.95 -10.19 -22.82
CA LEU A 68 9.45 -11.18 -21.87
C LEU A 68 10.17 -10.51 -20.68
N ILE A 69 11.07 -9.57 -20.93
CA ILE A 69 11.80 -8.84 -19.88
C ILE A 69 10.83 -8.07 -18.98
N ASN A 70 9.92 -7.26 -19.55
CA ASN A 70 8.94 -6.50 -18.79
C ASN A 70 7.95 -7.40 -18.01
N SER A 71 7.63 -8.58 -18.56
CA SER A 71 6.78 -9.56 -17.87
C SER A 71 7.50 -10.18 -16.66
N ILE A 72 8.78 -10.57 -16.79
CA ILE A 72 9.57 -11.06 -15.65
C ILE A 72 9.70 -9.97 -14.58
N CYS A 73 10.04 -8.74 -14.98
CA CYS A 73 10.06 -7.56 -14.13
C CYS A 73 8.74 -7.38 -13.34
N LEU A 74 7.58 -7.48 -14.01
CA LEU A 74 6.28 -7.39 -13.34
C LEU A 74 6.01 -8.56 -12.38
N VAL A 75 6.38 -9.79 -12.76
CA VAL A 75 6.24 -10.98 -11.91
C VAL A 75 7.08 -10.80 -10.63
N VAL A 76 8.34 -10.39 -10.74
CA VAL A 76 9.22 -10.13 -9.60
C VAL A 76 8.63 -9.04 -8.69
N LEU A 77 8.25 -7.89 -9.25
CA LEU A 77 7.68 -6.80 -8.47
C LEU A 77 6.37 -7.20 -7.76
N THR A 78 5.48 -7.92 -8.46
CA THR A 78 4.23 -8.41 -7.85
C THR A 78 4.53 -9.43 -6.75
N MET A 79 5.46 -10.37 -6.94
CA MET A 79 5.90 -11.30 -5.89
C MET A 79 6.29 -10.58 -4.59
N PHE A 80 7.08 -9.52 -4.66
CA PHE A 80 7.49 -8.73 -3.48
C PHE A 80 6.37 -7.83 -2.94
N THR A 81 5.40 -7.42 -3.77
CA THR A 81 4.27 -6.58 -3.33
C THR A 81 3.23 -7.40 -2.54
N LEU A 82 3.06 -8.68 -2.89
CA LEU A 82 1.98 -9.52 -2.37
C LEU A 82 1.92 -9.69 -0.84
N PRO A 83 3.05 -9.91 -0.11
CA PRO A 83 3.04 -10.03 1.35
C PRO A 83 2.61 -8.76 2.09
N HIS A 84 2.58 -7.62 1.42
CA HIS A 84 2.25 -6.33 2.03
C HIS A 84 0.76 -5.95 1.91
N PHE A 85 -0.04 -6.68 1.13
CA PHE A 85 -1.49 -6.42 1.08
C PHE A 85 -2.16 -6.79 2.40
N SER A 86 -2.83 -5.81 3.02
CA SER A 86 -3.51 -5.96 4.29
C SER A 86 -4.98 -5.57 4.18
N VAL A 87 -5.82 -6.17 5.03
CA VAL A 87 -7.26 -5.88 5.07
C VAL A 87 -7.61 -4.81 6.11
N ALA A 88 -6.68 -4.48 7.00
CA ALA A 88 -6.73 -3.27 7.82
C ALA A 88 -5.69 -2.28 7.29
N ALA A 89 -6.06 -0.99 7.19
CA ALA A 89 -5.13 0.07 6.81
C ALA A 89 -4.21 0.41 8.00
N GLU A 90 -2.91 0.57 7.77
CA GLU A 90 -2.01 1.05 8.84
C GLU A 90 -2.17 2.57 8.99
N VAL A 91 -2.80 2.99 10.09
CA VAL A 91 -2.95 4.42 10.44
C VAL A 91 -1.69 4.90 11.13
N ASN A 92 -0.81 5.56 10.38
CA ASN A 92 0.40 6.20 10.91
C ASN A 92 0.04 7.42 11.77
N LYS A 93 0.69 7.58 12.92
CA LYS A 93 0.34 8.60 13.92
C LYS A 93 0.84 10.00 13.57
N THR A 94 2.06 10.08 13.03
CA THR A 94 2.75 11.34 12.69
C THR A 94 3.31 11.29 11.26
N VAL A 95 3.56 12.45 10.65
CA VAL A 95 4.21 12.56 9.33
C VAL A 95 5.58 11.89 9.34
N LEU A 96 6.37 12.08 10.41
CA LEU A 96 7.66 11.42 10.56
C LEU A 96 7.50 9.89 10.60
N SER A 97 6.56 9.36 11.38
CA SER A 97 6.32 7.92 11.47
C SER A 97 5.91 7.32 10.13
N SER A 98 5.12 8.05 9.31
CA SER A 98 4.71 7.60 7.99
C SER A 98 5.90 7.47 7.04
N ASN A 99 6.77 8.49 6.98
CA ASN A 99 7.96 8.47 6.13
C ASN A 99 9.01 7.45 6.62
N LEU A 100 9.21 7.34 7.94
CA LEU A 100 10.15 6.37 8.50
C LEU A 100 9.65 4.91 8.34
N ALA A 101 8.33 4.70 8.35
CA ALA A 101 7.73 3.41 8.04
C ALA A 101 7.95 2.96 6.58
N LEU A 102 8.31 3.87 5.66
CA LEU A 102 8.73 3.51 4.29
C LEU A 102 10.11 2.82 4.26
N PHE A 103 10.94 3.01 5.28
CA PHE A 103 12.28 2.43 5.37
C PHE A 103 12.38 1.31 6.42
N ARG A 104 11.25 0.73 6.84
CA ARG A 104 11.21 -0.44 7.72
C ARG A 104 11.90 -1.62 7.01
N TRP A 105 12.77 -2.35 7.73
CA TRP A 105 13.54 -3.50 7.21
C TRP A 105 12.73 -4.52 6.40
N SER A 106 11.47 -4.78 6.78
CA SER A 106 10.59 -5.70 6.05
C SER A 106 10.12 -5.20 4.68
N ARG A 107 10.26 -3.91 4.37
CA ARG A 107 9.85 -3.28 3.09
C ARG A 107 11.03 -2.96 2.17
N LEU A 108 12.26 -2.98 2.70
CA LEU A 108 13.47 -2.74 1.90
C LEU A 108 13.65 -3.71 0.72
N PRO A 109 13.29 -5.01 0.80
CA PRO A 109 13.35 -5.89 -0.37
C PRO A 109 12.44 -5.43 -1.52
N LEU A 110 11.23 -4.94 -1.21
CA LEU A 110 10.33 -4.36 -2.21
C LEU A 110 10.88 -3.03 -2.78
N LEU A 111 11.54 -2.21 -1.95
CA LEU A 111 12.19 -0.98 -2.40
C LEU A 111 13.28 -1.30 -3.43
N VAL A 112 14.21 -2.19 -3.11
CA VAL A 112 15.30 -2.61 -4.00
C VAL A 112 14.73 -3.21 -5.29
N ALA A 113 13.81 -4.17 -5.17
CA ALA A 113 13.15 -4.78 -6.32
C ALA A 113 12.44 -3.76 -7.20
N SER A 114 11.80 -2.73 -6.65
CA SER A 114 11.11 -1.68 -7.44
C SER A 114 12.07 -0.79 -8.24
N ILE A 115 13.25 -0.50 -7.68
CA ILE A 115 14.30 0.31 -8.32
C ILE A 115 14.96 -0.50 -9.44
N GLU A 116 15.35 -1.73 -9.16
CA GLU A 116 15.95 -2.66 -10.15
C GLU A 116 14.98 -2.97 -11.29
N THR A 117 13.72 -3.28 -10.96
CA THR A 117 12.65 -3.50 -11.95
C THR A 117 12.45 -2.28 -12.83
N GLY A 118 12.43 -1.07 -12.25
CA GLY A 118 12.33 0.18 -13.00
C GLY A 118 13.50 0.40 -13.95
N ALA A 119 14.74 0.15 -13.50
CA ALA A 119 15.94 0.29 -14.32
C ALA A 119 15.96 -0.69 -15.50
N VAL A 120 15.71 -1.99 -15.25
CA VAL A 120 15.72 -3.04 -16.29
C VAL A 120 14.58 -2.85 -17.29
N ALA A 121 13.38 -2.50 -16.81
CA ALA A 121 12.25 -2.20 -17.68
C ALA A 121 12.52 -0.94 -18.54
N GLY A 122 13.04 0.14 -17.95
CA GLY A 122 13.46 1.35 -18.66
C GLY A 122 14.50 1.09 -19.75
N TRP A 123 15.54 0.30 -19.44
CA TRP A 123 16.53 -0.14 -20.41
C TRP A 123 15.89 -0.93 -21.57
N SER A 124 14.98 -1.86 -21.27
CA SER A 124 14.29 -2.64 -22.31
C SER A 124 13.38 -1.78 -23.20
N LEU A 125 12.77 -0.72 -22.66
CA LEU A 125 11.96 0.24 -23.41
C LEU A 125 12.82 1.14 -24.31
N ALA A 126 13.95 1.63 -23.80
CA ALA A 126 14.92 2.40 -24.58
C ALA A 126 15.51 1.56 -25.74
N TRP A 127 15.81 0.28 -25.49
CA TRP A 127 16.24 -0.68 -26.51
C TRP A 127 15.14 -0.99 -27.54
N LEU A 128 13.87 -1.02 -27.12
CA LEU A 128 12.72 -1.26 -28.00
C LEU A 128 12.44 -0.08 -28.95
N ILE A 129 12.65 1.16 -28.51
CA ILE A 129 12.57 2.36 -29.37
C ILE A 129 13.63 2.29 -30.48
N GLY A 130 14.85 1.83 -30.16
CA GLY A 130 15.85 1.43 -31.16
C GLY A 130 16.55 2.53 -31.96
N ASP A 131 16.06 3.77 -31.90
CA ASP A 131 16.67 4.97 -32.49
C ASP A 131 17.88 5.49 -31.66
N GLU A 132 18.06 6.81 -31.55
CA GLU A 132 19.08 7.49 -30.75
C GLU A 132 19.17 7.02 -29.28
N TYR A 133 18.15 6.33 -28.77
CA TYR A 133 18.03 5.87 -27.39
C TYR A 133 18.47 4.40 -27.19
N GLY A 134 18.83 3.66 -28.24
CA GLY A 134 18.98 2.21 -28.18
C GLY A 134 20.25 1.68 -27.48
N THR A 135 21.36 2.42 -27.51
CA THR A 135 22.69 1.94 -27.03
C THR A 135 23.31 2.89 -26.00
N LEU A 136 24.00 2.32 -24.99
CA LEU A 136 24.70 3.11 -23.95
C LEU A 136 25.85 3.98 -24.50
N THR A 137 26.45 3.57 -25.63
CA THR A 137 27.51 4.33 -26.31
C THR A 137 27.12 4.62 -27.74
N THR A 138 27.53 5.78 -28.23
CA THR A 138 27.56 6.16 -29.64
C THR A 138 29.01 6.16 -30.11
N VAL A 139 29.25 5.76 -31.36
CA VAL A 139 30.59 5.88 -31.97
C VAL A 139 30.66 7.24 -32.64
N LEU A 140 31.56 8.10 -32.16
CA LEU A 140 31.87 9.36 -32.81
C LEU A 140 33.02 9.11 -33.79
N ASN A 141 32.68 9.07 -35.08
CA ASN A 141 33.66 9.06 -36.15
C ASN A 141 34.11 10.50 -36.45
N THR A 142 35.13 10.95 -35.72
CA THR A 142 35.93 12.11 -36.12
C THR A 142 36.96 11.62 -37.14
N GLU A 143 37.33 12.44 -38.14
CA GLU A 143 38.16 12.05 -39.31
C GLU A 143 39.55 11.46 -38.99
N THR A 144 39.96 11.44 -37.72
CA THR A 144 41.25 10.91 -37.26
C THR A 144 41.16 9.76 -36.24
N TYR A 145 40.04 9.58 -35.52
CA TYR A 145 39.91 8.52 -34.50
C TYR A 145 38.44 8.12 -34.26
N GLU A 146 38.19 6.80 -34.15
CA GLU A 146 36.92 6.28 -33.61
C GLU A 146 36.92 6.41 -32.08
N SER A 147 36.06 7.27 -31.52
CA SER A 147 35.90 7.37 -30.06
C SER A 147 34.51 6.93 -29.61
N LYS A 148 34.45 6.16 -28.52
CA LYS A 148 33.19 5.73 -27.91
C LYS A 148 32.72 6.79 -26.92
N VAL A 149 31.63 7.47 -27.27
CA VAL A 149 31.02 8.55 -26.50
C VAL A 149 29.83 7.99 -25.70
N LEU A 150 29.60 8.55 -24.51
CA LEU A 150 28.43 8.23 -23.69
C LEU A 150 27.14 8.79 -24.32
N ASN A 151 26.13 7.93 -24.49
CA ASN A 151 24.81 8.34 -24.96
C ASN A 151 23.98 8.94 -23.80
N GLU A 152 24.02 10.28 -23.65
CA GLU A 152 23.27 10.98 -22.60
C GLU A 152 21.74 10.71 -22.64
N PRO A 153 21.06 10.76 -23.80
CA PRO A 153 19.64 10.40 -23.89
C PRO A 153 19.27 8.99 -23.36
N HIS A 154 20.08 7.97 -23.65
CA HIS A 154 19.85 6.62 -23.13
C HIS A 154 19.96 6.58 -21.60
N VAL A 155 21.02 7.19 -21.05
CA VAL A 155 21.24 7.28 -19.59
C VAL A 155 20.10 8.04 -18.91
N PHE A 156 19.61 9.12 -19.52
CA PHE A 156 18.48 9.90 -19.01
C PHE A 156 17.20 9.06 -18.88
N LEU A 157 16.84 8.29 -19.92
CA LEU A 157 15.65 7.44 -19.92
C LEU A 157 15.74 6.30 -18.88
N VAL A 158 16.90 5.64 -18.76
CA VAL A 158 17.11 4.58 -17.76
C VAL A 158 17.04 5.14 -16.35
N LEU A 159 17.62 6.31 -16.09
CA LEU A 159 17.55 6.98 -14.79
C LEU A 159 16.13 7.47 -14.47
N ALA A 160 15.37 7.95 -15.46
CA ALA A 160 13.96 8.31 -15.33
C ALA A 160 13.10 7.11 -14.91
N ALA A 161 13.29 5.96 -15.57
CA ALA A 161 12.60 4.72 -15.25
C ALA A 161 12.97 4.17 -13.86
N THR A 162 14.23 4.30 -13.46
CA THR A 162 14.73 3.96 -12.12
C THR A 162 14.05 4.83 -11.05
N PHE A 163 13.95 6.14 -11.29
CA PHE A 163 13.24 7.09 -10.42
C PHE A 163 11.73 6.82 -10.40
N ALA A 164 11.12 6.46 -11.54
CA ALA A 164 9.72 6.07 -11.61
C ALA A 164 9.44 4.80 -10.79
N GLY A 165 10.35 3.83 -10.76
CA GLY A 165 10.28 2.66 -9.87
C GLY A 165 10.23 3.04 -8.39
N PHE A 166 11.14 3.92 -7.95
CA PHE A 166 11.11 4.50 -6.60
C PHE A 166 9.81 5.25 -6.30
N CYS A 167 9.30 6.06 -7.25
CA CYS A 167 8.02 6.74 -7.09
C CYS A 167 6.84 5.75 -6.99
N CYS A 168 6.85 4.64 -7.73
CA CYS A 168 5.81 3.60 -7.65
C CYS A 168 5.77 2.96 -6.25
N TYR A 169 6.93 2.70 -5.65
CA TYR A 169 7.08 2.26 -4.26
C TYR A 169 6.55 3.30 -3.27
N TRP A 170 6.96 4.56 -3.42
CA TRP A 170 6.53 5.65 -2.55
C TRP A 170 5.01 5.85 -2.58
N MET A 171 4.42 5.86 -3.79
CA MET A 171 2.98 5.95 -3.98
C MET A 171 2.23 4.75 -3.41
N PHE A 172 2.77 3.53 -3.50
CA PHE A 172 2.12 2.32 -2.97
C PHE A 172 1.75 2.46 -1.49
N PHE A 173 2.69 2.94 -0.67
CA PHE A 173 2.47 3.11 0.76
C PHE A 173 1.75 4.42 1.12
N GLN A 174 2.14 5.56 0.52
CA GLN A 174 1.52 6.85 0.86
C GLN A 174 0.05 6.95 0.42
N GLN A 175 -0.31 6.37 -0.74
CA GLN A 175 -1.69 6.30 -1.22
C GLN A 175 -2.44 5.05 -0.72
N GLN A 176 -1.88 4.32 0.27
CA GLN A 176 -2.52 3.16 0.91
C GLN A 176 -2.99 2.08 -0.10
N GLN A 177 -2.27 1.89 -1.21
CA GLN A 177 -2.66 0.96 -2.29
C GLN A 177 -2.50 -0.52 -1.90
N TYR A 178 -1.89 -0.79 -0.75
CA TYR A 178 -1.83 -2.11 -0.12
C TYR A 178 -3.13 -2.49 0.61
N TYR A 179 -4.06 -1.55 0.81
CA TYR A 179 -5.32 -1.80 1.50
C TYR A 179 -6.35 -2.53 0.61
N LEU A 180 -6.73 -3.73 1.00
CA LEU A 180 -7.74 -4.55 0.33
C LEU A 180 -9.17 -4.08 0.66
N SER A 181 -9.53 -2.91 0.14
CA SER A 181 -10.91 -2.38 0.25
C SER A 181 -11.90 -3.20 -0.58
N PHE A 182 -12.86 -3.82 0.10
CA PHE A 182 -14.00 -4.50 -0.48
C PHE A 182 -15.00 -3.49 -1.08
N PRO A 183 -15.60 -3.78 -2.24
CA PRO A 183 -16.61 -2.91 -2.84
C PRO A 183 -17.94 -3.05 -2.10
N HIS A 184 -18.59 -1.93 -1.79
CA HIS A 184 -19.91 -1.93 -1.13
C HIS A 184 -21.01 -2.56 -1.99
N VAL A 185 -20.89 -2.47 -3.32
CA VAL A 185 -21.76 -3.15 -4.29
C VAL A 185 -20.96 -4.21 -5.02
N GLN A 186 -21.33 -5.48 -4.85
CA GLN A 186 -20.73 -6.58 -5.60
C GLN A 186 -21.11 -6.48 -7.08
N ARG A 187 -20.09 -6.52 -7.96
CA ARG A 187 -20.22 -6.47 -9.42
C ARG A 187 -19.39 -7.60 -10.02
N SER A 188 -19.77 -8.08 -11.21
CA SER A 188 -19.02 -9.13 -11.92
C SER A 188 -17.57 -8.70 -12.20
N LYS A 189 -16.65 -9.68 -12.16
CA LYS A 189 -15.19 -9.46 -12.24
C LYS A 189 -14.82 -8.57 -13.42
N SER A 190 -15.28 -8.92 -14.62
CA SER A 190 -14.96 -8.21 -15.87
C SER A 190 -15.47 -6.77 -15.90
N PHE A 191 -16.66 -6.51 -15.33
CA PHE A 191 -17.20 -5.14 -15.24
C PHE A 191 -16.41 -4.30 -14.25
N ARG A 192 -16.05 -4.87 -13.10
CA ARG A 192 -15.20 -4.19 -12.10
C ARG A 192 -13.82 -3.87 -12.67
N VAL A 193 -13.14 -4.84 -13.29
CA VAL A 193 -11.84 -4.63 -13.95
C VAL A 193 -11.93 -3.53 -15.01
N ARG A 194 -12.94 -3.56 -15.88
CA ARG A 194 -13.11 -2.54 -16.93
C ARG A 194 -13.31 -1.13 -16.35
N TYR A 195 -14.18 -0.99 -15.35
CA TYR A 195 -14.44 0.30 -14.71
C TYR A 195 -13.20 0.85 -14.01
N GLU A 196 -12.58 0.04 -13.13
CA GLU A 196 -11.37 0.42 -12.39
C GLU A 196 -10.21 0.75 -13.34
N SER A 197 -10.05 0.02 -14.46
CA SER A 197 -8.98 0.28 -15.44
C SER A 197 -9.13 1.63 -16.15
N MET A 198 -10.35 2.08 -16.44
CA MET A 198 -10.59 3.39 -17.07
C MET A 198 -10.30 4.54 -16.09
N VAL A 199 -10.77 4.42 -14.84
CA VAL A 199 -10.45 5.38 -13.77
C VAL A 199 -8.94 5.41 -13.51
N LEU A 200 -8.29 4.24 -13.50
CA LEU A 200 -6.85 4.10 -13.34
C LEU A 200 -6.07 4.75 -14.48
N LEU A 201 -6.50 4.62 -15.74
CA LEU A 201 -5.82 5.25 -16.88
C LEU A 201 -5.78 6.78 -16.74
N HIS A 202 -6.88 7.41 -16.33
CA HIS A 202 -6.90 8.84 -16.05
C HIS A 202 -6.01 9.22 -14.84
N ALA A 203 -6.08 8.45 -13.76
CA ALA A 203 -5.26 8.71 -12.56
C ALA A 203 -3.76 8.55 -12.82
N THR A 204 -3.35 7.50 -13.54
CA THR A 204 -1.95 7.21 -13.87
C THR A 204 -1.36 8.21 -14.86
N CYS A 205 -2.17 8.76 -15.78
CA CYS A 205 -1.77 9.89 -16.62
C CYS A 205 -1.29 11.09 -15.77
N TRP A 206 -2.12 11.56 -14.84
CA TRP A 206 -1.76 12.64 -13.92
C TRP A 206 -0.57 12.29 -13.02
N GLN A 207 -0.55 11.10 -12.44
CA GLN A 207 0.58 10.64 -11.61
C GLN A 207 1.90 10.65 -12.38
N SER A 208 1.88 10.26 -13.67
CA SER A 208 3.07 10.23 -14.52
C SER A 208 3.59 11.62 -14.84
N ILE A 209 2.70 12.60 -15.10
CA ILE A 209 3.08 14.02 -15.24
C ILE A 209 3.79 14.52 -13.98
N HIS A 210 3.29 14.15 -12.79
CA HIS A 210 3.94 14.49 -11.53
C HIS A 210 5.32 13.82 -11.37
N VAL A 211 5.45 12.53 -11.65
CA VAL A 211 6.74 11.81 -11.57
C VAL A 211 7.76 12.42 -12.51
N VAL A 212 7.40 12.68 -13.78
CA VAL A 212 8.27 13.35 -14.76
C VAL A 212 8.69 14.73 -14.26
N LYS A 213 7.76 15.56 -13.77
CA LYS A 213 8.09 16.89 -13.23
C LYS A 213 9.12 16.82 -12.09
N TYR A 214 8.94 15.90 -11.13
CA TYR A 214 9.90 15.73 -10.03
C TYR A 214 11.23 15.14 -10.50
N PHE A 215 11.21 14.23 -11.48
CA PHE A 215 12.42 13.69 -12.09
C PHE A 215 13.27 14.77 -12.78
N TYR A 216 12.65 15.67 -13.55
CA TYR A 216 13.39 16.76 -14.21
C TYR A 216 14.06 17.71 -13.21
N ILE A 217 13.39 18.03 -12.09
CA ILE A 217 13.97 18.82 -10.99
C ILE A 217 15.14 18.06 -10.34
N PHE A 218 14.96 16.77 -10.07
CA PHE A 218 16.01 15.92 -9.51
C PHE A 218 17.23 15.79 -10.44
N TYR A 219 17.00 15.59 -11.74
CA TYR A 219 18.06 15.48 -12.74
C TYR A 219 18.81 16.80 -12.94
N PHE A 220 18.12 17.94 -12.91
CA PHE A 220 18.78 19.25 -12.95
C PHE A 220 19.76 19.45 -11.77
N MET A 221 19.41 18.97 -10.57
CA MET A 221 20.28 19.07 -9.39
C MET A 221 21.41 18.02 -9.36
N PHE A 222 21.13 16.76 -9.73
CA PHE A 222 22.03 15.62 -9.50
C PHE A 222 22.58 14.97 -10.77
N GLY A 223 22.10 15.31 -11.97
CA GLY A 223 22.46 14.66 -13.23
C GLY A 223 23.97 14.72 -13.54
N ASN A 224 24.65 15.80 -13.17
CA ASN A 224 26.11 15.91 -13.30
C ASN A 224 26.87 14.89 -12.42
N LEU A 225 26.32 14.50 -11.27
CA LEU A 225 26.91 13.48 -10.40
C LEU A 225 26.79 12.09 -11.04
N PHE A 226 25.59 11.73 -11.51
CA PHE A 226 25.35 10.47 -12.22
C PHE A 226 26.22 10.35 -13.48
N LYS A 227 26.31 11.41 -14.29
CA LYS A 227 27.15 11.45 -15.50
C LYS A 227 28.63 11.19 -15.18
N ARG A 228 29.18 11.84 -14.15
CA ARG A 228 30.57 11.62 -13.68
C ARG A 228 30.78 10.22 -13.14
N TRP A 229 29.81 9.69 -12.38
CA TRP A 229 29.89 8.34 -11.82
C TRP A 229 29.88 7.26 -12.92
N ILE A 230 29.02 7.38 -13.93
CA ILE A 230 28.97 6.46 -15.08
C ILE A 230 30.25 6.56 -15.92
N SER A 231 30.67 7.78 -16.29
CA SER A 231 31.90 8.02 -17.05
C SER A 231 33.14 7.47 -16.34
N GLY A 232 33.24 7.67 -15.02
CA GLY A 232 34.33 7.12 -14.20
C GLY A 232 34.28 5.61 -14.00
N SER A 233 33.09 5.01 -13.86
CA SER A 233 32.92 3.57 -13.62
C SER A 233 33.18 2.73 -14.87
N PHE A 234 32.83 3.25 -16.06
CA PHE A 234 33.00 2.55 -17.33
C PHE A 234 34.20 3.05 -18.18
N GLY A 235 34.91 4.09 -17.74
CA GLY A 235 36.04 4.68 -18.47
C GLY A 235 35.65 5.36 -19.79
N ILE A 236 34.38 5.75 -19.94
CA ILE A 236 33.83 6.30 -21.20
C ILE A 236 34.04 7.81 -21.25
N THR A 237 34.60 8.31 -22.35
CA THR A 237 34.75 9.74 -22.62
C THR A 237 33.41 10.43 -22.86
N THR A 238 33.20 11.56 -22.19
CA THR A 238 32.09 12.48 -22.47
C THR A 238 32.45 13.34 -23.67
N ASN A 239 31.56 13.49 -24.66
CA ASN A 239 31.77 14.47 -25.74
C ASN A 239 31.58 15.90 -25.20
N PRO A 240 32.57 16.81 -25.34
CA PRO A 240 32.44 18.21 -24.92
C PRO A 240 31.65 19.11 -25.89
N GLU A 241 31.39 18.65 -27.13
CA GLU A 241 30.78 19.45 -28.21
C GLU A 241 29.24 19.51 -28.12
N VAL A 242 28.61 18.49 -27.53
CA VAL A 242 27.15 18.44 -27.33
C VAL A 242 26.81 19.15 -26.02
N PRO A 243 25.86 20.13 -26.01
CA PRO A 243 25.43 20.77 -24.78
C PRO A 243 24.81 19.72 -23.84
N PRO A 244 25.26 19.61 -22.57
CA PRO A 244 24.79 18.56 -21.67
C PRO A 244 23.30 18.70 -21.40
N ILE A 245 22.59 17.56 -21.26
CA ILE A 245 21.14 17.56 -21.00
C ILE A 245 20.78 18.29 -19.69
N ASN A 246 21.74 18.45 -18.78
CA ASN A 246 21.62 19.25 -17.55
C ASN A 246 21.49 20.78 -17.79
N SER A 247 21.71 21.25 -19.02
CA SER A 247 21.50 22.65 -19.41
C SER A 247 20.01 22.94 -19.64
N LEU A 248 19.57 24.18 -19.36
CA LEU A 248 18.20 24.61 -19.60
C LEU A 248 17.73 24.31 -21.03
N LEU A 249 18.62 24.44 -22.02
CA LEU A 249 18.32 24.18 -23.43
C LEU A 249 18.12 22.68 -23.74
N GLY A 250 18.83 21.79 -23.03
CA GLY A 250 18.71 20.34 -23.19
C GLY A 250 17.43 19.77 -22.57
N ILE A 251 16.98 20.38 -21.47
CA ILE A 251 15.71 20.05 -20.79
C ILE A 251 14.49 20.26 -21.70
N PHE A 252 14.52 21.27 -22.59
CA PHE A 252 13.42 21.60 -23.49
C PHE A 252 13.35 20.72 -24.77
N ASN A 253 14.12 19.64 -24.88
CA ASN A 253 13.96 18.68 -25.97
C ASN A 253 12.61 17.95 -25.86
N LEU A 254 11.64 18.37 -26.67
CA LEU A 254 10.26 17.84 -26.68
C LEU A 254 10.19 16.35 -27.02
N SER A 255 11.09 15.83 -27.85
CA SER A 255 11.15 14.39 -28.16
C SER A 255 11.56 13.60 -26.92
N LEU A 256 12.65 14.02 -26.26
CA LEU A 256 13.12 13.38 -25.03
C LEU A 256 12.07 13.46 -23.91
N LEU A 257 11.39 14.59 -23.77
CA LEU A 257 10.29 14.77 -22.82
C LEU A 257 9.12 13.81 -23.11
N TRP A 258 8.72 13.66 -24.38
CA TRP A 258 7.66 12.75 -24.79
C TRP A 258 8.02 11.29 -24.51
N GLN A 259 9.21 10.83 -24.92
CA GLN A 259 9.66 9.45 -24.66
C GLN A 259 9.80 9.18 -23.15
N THR A 260 10.30 10.14 -22.38
CA THR A 260 10.42 10.03 -20.92
C THR A 260 9.06 9.94 -20.24
N TYR A 261 8.08 10.74 -20.71
CA TYR A 261 6.71 10.67 -20.26
C TYR A 261 6.06 9.32 -20.59
N LEU A 262 6.19 8.81 -21.81
CA LEU A 262 5.63 7.52 -22.22
C LEU A 262 6.26 6.35 -21.44
N CYS A 263 7.58 6.34 -21.25
CA CYS A 263 8.25 5.31 -20.46
C CYS A 263 7.78 5.34 -19.00
N THR A 264 7.70 6.53 -18.39
CA THR A 264 7.19 6.71 -17.02
C THR A 264 5.73 6.26 -16.92
N PHE A 265 4.89 6.65 -17.88
CA PHE A 265 3.48 6.28 -17.94
C PHE A 265 3.28 4.78 -18.04
N LEU A 266 4.02 4.08 -18.92
CA LEU A 266 3.91 2.63 -19.05
C LEU A 266 4.32 1.92 -17.75
N LEU A 267 5.37 2.36 -17.07
CA LEU A 267 5.81 1.79 -15.79
C LEU A 267 4.78 2.04 -14.67
N VAL A 268 4.31 3.27 -14.52
CA VAL A 268 3.28 3.61 -13.52
C VAL A 268 1.96 2.89 -13.82
N PHE A 269 1.56 2.79 -15.09
CA PHE A 269 0.33 2.12 -15.51
C PHE A 269 0.38 0.60 -15.29
N THR A 270 1.42 -0.09 -15.78
CA THR A 270 1.55 -1.56 -15.66
C THR A 270 1.61 -2.02 -14.21
N THR A 271 2.42 -1.36 -13.38
CA THR A 271 2.53 -1.66 -11.95
C THR A 271 1.24 -1.35 -11.19
N SER A 272 0.49 -0.33 -11.58
CA SER A 272 -0.82 -0.05 -10.99
C SER A 272 -1.90 -1.02 -11.45
N LEU A 273 -1.89 -1.44 -12.72
CA LEU A 273 -2.81 -2.42 -13.27
C LEU A 273 -2.67 -3.76 -12.54
N ALA A 274 -1.44 -4.22 -12.31
CA ALA A 274 -1.18 -5.46 -11.57
C ALA A 274 -1.60 -5.40 -10.09
N ARG A 275 -1.46 -4.23 -9.45
CA ARG A 275 -1.99 -3.99 -8.09
C ARG A 275 -3.53 -4.03 -8.07
N THR A 276 -4.19 -3.40 -9.05
CA THR A 276 -5.66 -3.43 -9.19
C THR A 276 -6.17 -4.84 -9.47
N MET A 277 -5.54 -5.60 -10.38
CA MET A 277 -5.87 -7.01 -10.63
C MET A 277 -5.79 -7.82 -9.34
N THR A 278 -4.69 -7.70 -8.60
CA THR A 278 -4.48 -8.39 -7.33
C THR A 278 -5.58 -8.07 -6.32
N ARG A 279 -5.92 -6.79 -6.15
CA ARG A 279 -7.02 -6.37 -5.27
C ARG A 279 -8.38 -6.93 -5.73
N VAL A 280 -8.66 -6.98 -7.04
CA VAL A 280 -9.91 -7.56 -7.56
C VAL A 280 -9.99 -9.07 -7.29
N PHE A 281 -8.94 -9.84 -7.57
CA PHE A 281 -8.91 -11.29 -7.30
C PHE A 281 -8.93 -11.63 -5.81
N TYR A 282 -8.30 -10.82 -4.95
CA TYR A 282 -8.28 -11.06 -3.50
C TYR A 282 -9.60 -10.67 -2.82
N THR A 283 -10.28 -9.62 -3.28
CA THR A 283 -11.59 -9.19 -2.76
C THR A 283 -12.79 -9.84 -3.45
N GLU A 284 -12.55 -10.94 -4.18
CA GLU A 284 -13.62 -11.76 -4.77
C GLU A 284 -14.36 -12.55 -3.67
N PRO A 285 -15.70 -12.52 -3.61
CA PRO A 285 -16.46 -13.29 -2.63
C PRO A 285 -16.21 -14.80 -2.78
N THR A 286 -16.18 -15.50 -1.66
CA THR A 286 -16.16 -16.97 -1.58
C THR A 286 -17.44 -17.41 -0.88
N GLU A 287 -18.19 -18.33 -1.48
CA GLU A 287 -19.34 -18.95 -0.82
C GLU A 287 -18.85 -20.11 0.06
N PHE A 288 -19.26 -20.15 1.33
CA PHE A 288 -18.93 -21.22 2.26
C PHE A 288 -20.12 -22.14 2.50
N ALA A 289 -19.86 -23.44 2.68
CA ALA A 289 -20.90 -24.41 3.02
C ALA A 289 -21.46 -24.16 4.43
N MET A 290 -22.79 -24.31 4.57
CA MET A 290 -23.50 -24.13 5.84
C MET A 290 -23.39 -25.37 6.73
N ALA A 291 -23.36 -26.55 6.11
CA ALA A 291 -23.13 -27.85 6.72
C ALA A 291 -22.27 -28.72 5.80
N ALA A 292 -21.52 -29.66 6.36
CA ALA A 292 -20.74 -30.61 5.58
C ALA A 292 -21.67 -31.63 4.89
N VAL A 293 -21.75 -31.58 3.56
CA VAL A 293 -22.64 -32.44 2.76
C VAL A 293 -22.04 -33.84 2.53
N LEU A 294 -20.70 -33.95 2.52
CA LEU A 294 -19.97 -35.22 2.48
C LEU A 294 -18.97 -35.32 3.63
N GLU A 295 -18.61 -36.56 4.01
CA GLU A 295 -17.56 -36.79 5.01
C GLU A 295 -16.16 -36.33 4.57
N GLN A 296 -15.93 -36.14 3.26
CA GLN A 296 -14.71 -35.54 2.71
C GLN A 296 -14.70 -34.00 2.77
N ASP A 297 -15.86 -33.34 2.85
CA ASP A 297 -16.00 -31.87 2.98
C ASP A 297 -16.21 -31.43 4.44
N LYS A 298 -15.90 -32.30 5.41
CA LYS A 298 -16.15 -32.07 6.85
C LYS A 298 -15.36 -30.93 7.50
N ASP A 299 -14.41 -30.33 6.77
CA ASP A 299 -13.44 -29.37 7.31
C ASP A 299 -13.70 -27.90 6.92
N ILE A 300 -14.80 -27.57 6.21
CA ILE A 300 -15.02 -26.20 5.69
C ILE A 300 -16.47 -25.71 5.94
N THR A 301 -16.79 -25.41 7.20
CA THR A 301 -18.05 -24.73 7.54
C THR A 301 -17.88 -23.21 7.60
N LEU A 302 -18.94 -22.45 7.26
CA LEU A 302 -18.97 -20.98 7.41
C LEU A 302 -18.61 -20.54 8.83
N SER A 303 -19.05 -21.28 9.86
CA SER A 303 -18.75 -20.92 11.25
C SER A 303 -17.26 -21.04 11.59
N GLU A 304 -16.56 -22.04 11.06
CA GLU A 304 -15.12 -22.18 11.27
C GLU A 304 -14.33 -21.10 10.52
N ALA A 305 -14.77 -20.73 9.31
CA ALA A 305 -14.18 -19.63 8.56
C ALA A 305 -14.34 -18.27 9.27
N LEU A 306 -15.51 -18.00 9.87
CA LEU A 306 -15.77 -16.81 10.70
C LEU A 306 -14.91 -16.78 11.98
N ALA A 307 -14.66 -17.93 12.60
CA ALA A 307 -13.84 -18.07 13.80
C ALA A 307 -12.32 -18.06 13.52
N CYS A 308 -11.90 -18.10 12.24
CA CYS A 308 -10.50 -18.26 11.85
C CYS A 308 -9.70 -16.94 11.94
N MET A 309 -9.22 -16.61 13.15
CA MET A 309 -8.40 -15.40 13.40
C MET A 309 -6.99 -15.43 12.78
N SER A 310 -6.48 -16.58 12.33
CA SER A 310 -5.12 -16.74 11.80
C SER A 310 -4.91 -16.07 10.43
N SER A 311 -5.97 -15.79 9.69
CA SER A 311 -5.92 -15.12 8.38
C SER A 311 -7.03 -14.07 8.27
N PRO A 312 -6.74 -12.77 8.43
CA PRO A 312 -7.79 -11.75 8.45
C PRO A 312 -8.56 -11.65 7.12
N LEU A 313 -7.92 -11.99 5.98
CA LEU A 313 -8.57 -12.02 4.68
C LEU A 313 -9.69 -13.07 4.60
N LEU A 314 -9.45 -14.28 5.12
CA LEU A 314 -10.47 -15.33 5.19
C LEU A 314 -11.64 -14.89 6.08
N GLN A 315 -11.34 -14.31 7.25
CA GLN A 315 -12.37 -13.84 8.17
C GLN A 315 -13.27 -12.76 7.52
N HIS A 316 -12.68 -11.79 6.82
CA HIS A 316 -13.44 -10.78 6.08
C HIS A 316 -14.26 -11.37 4.94
N LEU A 317 -13.73 -12.36 4.21
CA LEU A 317 -14.48 -13.06 3.16
C LEU A 317 -15.68 -13.84 3.75
N ALA A 318 -15.53 -14.47 4.92
CA ALA A 318 -16.61 -15.17 5.60
C ALA A 318 -17.71 -14.22 6.11
N PHE A 319 -17.35 -13.07 6.68
CA PHE A 319 -18.33 -12.04 7.05
C PHE A 319 -19.02 -11.41 5.83
N LEU A 320 -18.30 -11.26 4.71
CA LEU A 320 -18.88 -10.80 3.45
C LEU A 320 -19.91 -11.80 2.91
N ASP A 321 -19.60 -13.11 2.88
CA ASP A 321 -20.54 -14.16 2.48
C ASP A 321 -21.78 -14.19 3.38
N LEU A 322 -21.59 -14.12 4.71
CA LEU A 322 -22.69 -14.02 5.68
C LEU A 322 -23.60 -12.81 5.42
N SER A 323 -23.04 -11.66 5.02
CA SER A 323 -23.81 -10.45 4.66
C SER A 323 -24.55 -10.56 3.32
N CYS A 324 -24.10 -11.41 2.39
CA CYS A 324 -24.78 -11.68 1.13
C CYS A 324 -25.86 -12.77 1.29
N LEU A 325 -25.60 -13.80 2.11
CA LEU A 325 -26.56 -14.82 2.50
C LEU A 325 -27.80 -14.19 3.14
N SER A 326 -27.60 -13.29 4.12
CA SER A 326 -28.70 -12.62 4.83
C SER A 326 -29.61 -11.80 3.90
N LYS A 327 -29.03 -11.14 2.89
CA LYS A 327 -29.74 -10.34 1.89
C LYS A 327 -30.47 -11.20 0.86
N PHE A 328 -29.72 -12.05 0.15
CA PHE A 328 -30.12 -12.55 -1.16
C PHE A 328 -30.61 -14.01 -1.14
N SER A 329 -29.89 -14.94 -0.50
CA SER A 329 -30.18 -16.38 -0.63
C SER A 329 -31.20 -16.90 0.39
N HIS A 330 -32.41 -17.23 -0.06
CA HIS A 330 -33.46 -17.83 0.80
C HIS A 330 -33.09 -19.25 1.26
N THR A 331 -32.62 -20.11 0.36
CA THR A 331 -32.26 -21.50 0.67
C THR A 331 -31.17 -21.59 1.73
N ARG A 332 -30.08 -20.82 1.58
CA ARG A 332 -28.98 -20.79 2.57
C ARG A 332 -29.40 -20.17 3.92
N ARG A 333 -30.46 -19.35 3.96
CA ARG A 333 -31.05 -18.87 5.24
C ARG A 333 -31.87 -19.95 5.94
N GLN A 334 -32.64 -20.74 5.20
CA GLN A 334 -33.34 -21.90 5.77
C GLN A 334 -32.35 -22.94 6.31
N GLU A 335 -31.21 -23.16 5.65
CA GLU A 335 -30.10 -23.98 6.17
C GLU A 335 -29.50 -23.38 7.46
N LEU A 336 -29.27 -22.06 7.52
CA LEU A 336 -28.75 -21.37 8.71
C LEU A 336 -29.67 -21.52 9.93
N LEU A 337 -30.98 -21.42 9.71
CA LEU A 337 -32.03 -21.53 10.73
C LEU A 337 -32.43 -22.98 11.04
N SER A 338 -31.94 -23.95 10.26
CA SER A 338 -32.30 -25.36 10.40
C SER A 338 -31.97 -25.93 11.79
N LEU A 339 -32.90 -26.72 12.31
CA LEU A 339 -32.77 -27.37 13.60
C LEU A 339 -32.08 -28.73 13.46
N SER A 340 -31.06 -28.97 14.29
CA SER A 340 -30.33 -30.24 14.30
C SER A 340 -31.22 -31.41 14.71
N GLN A 341 -31.07 -32.55 14.02
CA GLN A 341 -31.78 -33.79 14.31
C GLN A 341 -30.82 -34.86 14.87
N PRO A 342 -31.24 -35.69 15.84
CA PRO A 342 -32.40 -35.50 16.72
C PRO A 342 -32.04 -34.51 17.85
N GLY A 343 -32.89 -33.51 18.12
CA GLY A 343 -32.71 -32.59 19.25
C GLY A 343 -33.32 -31.21 19.12
N GLY A 344 -33.63 -30.75 17.90
CA GLY A 344 -34.33 -29.47 17.69
C GLY A 344 -33.48 -28.23 17.99
N HIS A 345 -32.15 -28.35 18.10
CA HIS A 345 -31.29 -27.22 18.49
C HIS A 345 -30.75 -26.46 17.26
N PRO A 346 -30.84 -25.11 17.21
CA PRO A 346 -30.33 -24.27 16.12
C PRO A 346 -28.81 -24.08 16.22
N ARG A 347 -28.04 -25.18 16.10
CA ARG A 347 -26.58 -25.19 16.33
C ARG A 347 -25.80 -24.30 15.36
N ILE A 348 -26.20 -24.29 14.08
CA ILE A 348 -25.54 -23.50 13.02
C ILE A 348 -25.69 -22.01 13.31
N TRP A 349 -26.93 -21.54 13.52
CA TRP A 349 -27.22 -20.17 13.93
C TRP A 349 -26.51 -19.76 15.24
N LEU A 350 -26.54 -20.60 16.28
CA LEU A 350 -25.89 -20.27 17.56
C LEU A 350 -24.37 -20.09 17.41
N SER A 351 -23.74 -20.92 16.56
CA SER A 351 -22.30 -20.84 16.27
C SER A 351 -21.97 -19.56 15.49
N VAL A 352 -22.69 -19.28 14.41
CA VAL A 352 -22.49 -18.09 13.56
C VAL A 352 -22.78 -16.79 14.32
N SER A 353 -23.92 -16.70 15.00
CA SER A 353 -24.30 -15.52 15.79
C SER A 353 -23.38 -15.31 16.99
N GLY A 354 -22.92 -16.38 17.64
CA GLY A 354 -21.93 -16.31 18.72
C GLY A 354 -20.63 -15.62 18.30
N VAL A 355 -20.09 -15.98 17.13
CA VAL A 355 -18.90 -15.32 16.57
C VAL A 355 -19.19 -13.87 16.18
N ALA A 356 -20.32 -13.60 15.51
CA ALA A 356 -20.73 -12.25 15.13
C ALA A 356 -20.87 -11.30 16.34
N PHE A 357 -21.56 -11.73 17.41
CA PHE A 357 -21.66 -10.98 18.66
C PHE A 357 -20.32 -10.85 19.40
N GLY A 358 -19.40 -11.81 19.24
CA GLY A 358 -18.03 -11.70 19.75
C GLY A 358 -17.30 -10.48 19.16
N VAL A 359 -17.27 -10.39 17.82
CA VAL A 359 -16.60 -9.31 17.07
C VAL A 359 -17.26 -7.93 17.33
N ILE A 360 -18.59 -7.89 17.55
CA ILE A 360 -19.31 -6.67 17.96
C ILE A 360 -18.97 -6.27 19.39
N ARG A 361 -18.86 -7.23 20.33
CA ARG A 361 -18.50 -6.96 21.73
C ARG A 361 -17.08 -6.43 21.86
N GLU A 362 -16.13 -7.01 21.13
CA GLU A 362 -14.74 -6.54 21.07
C GLU A 362 -14.66 -5.06 20.65
N LEU A 363 -15.37 -4.65 19.59
CA LEU A 363 -15.44 -3.24 19.19
C LEU A 363 -16.06 -2.36 20.28
N ASN A 364 -17.15 -2.81 20.91
CA ASN A 364 -17.81 -2.05 21.98
C ASN A 364 -16.85 -1.80 23.17
N ASP A 365 -16.04 -2.78 23.52
CA ASP A 365 -15.09 -2.67 24.63
C ASP A 365 -13.85 -1.81 24.24
N LEU A 366 -13.40 -1.86 22.98
CA LEU A 366 -12.41 -0.91 22.43
C LEU A 366 -12.94 0.54 22.43
N VAL A 367 -14.19 0.76 22.00
CA VAL A 367 -14.84 2.08 22.01
C VAL A 367 -14.96 2.62 23.44
N LYS A 368 -15.39 1.80 24.41
CA LYS A 368 -15.44 2.20 25.83
C LYS A 368 -14.05 2.59 26.36
N LYS A 369 -13.00 1.85 25.99
CA LYS A 369 -11.62 2.11 26.41
C LYS A 369 -11.07 3.43 25.86
N GLU A 370 -11.27 3.69 24.57
CA GLU A 370 -10.86 4.97 23.96
C GLU A 370 -11.67 6.15 24.55
N ASN A 371 -13.00 5.99 24.70
CA ASN A 371 -13.85 7.00 25.34
C ASN A 371 -13.41 7.31 26.78
N GLY A 372 -13.09 6.29 27.59
CA GLY A 372 -12.55 6.46 28.94
C GLY A 372 -11.21 7.22 28.94
N THR A 373 -10.33 6.91 27.97
CA THR A 373 -9.03 7.56 27.79
C THR A 373 -9.18 9.04 27.39
N ILE A 374 -10.17 9.37 26.55
CA ILE A 374 -10.50 10.75 26.19
C ILE A 374 -11.05 11.49 27.43
N MET A 375 -12.00 10.91 28.15
CA MET A 375 -12.56 11.51 29.37
C MET A 375 -11.48 11.78 30.43
N SER A 376 -10.52 10.88 30.62
CA SER A 376 -9.39 11.10 31.55
C SER A 376 -8.42 12.20 31.10
N LYS A 377 -8.28 12.45 29.79
CA LYS A 377 -7.47 13.58 29.27
C LYS A 377 -8.19 14.91 29.46
N VAL A 378 -9.52 14.92 29.28
CA VAL A 378 -10.35 16.12 29.46
C VAL A 378 -10.41 16.55 30.93
N SER A 379 -10.57 15.63 31.88
CA SER A 379 -10.62 15.95 33.31
C SER A 379 -9.30 16.55 33.85
N VAL A 380 -8.16 16.06 33.37
CA VAL A 380 -6.83 16.60 33.74
C VAL A 380 -6.61 18.01 33.19
N ASN A 381 -7.09 18.29 31.96
CA ASN A 381 -7.01 19.64 31.40
C ASN A 381 -7.96 20.63 32.10
N ALA A 382 -9.14 20.18 32.53
CA ALA A 382 -10.06 21.00 33.32
C ALA A 382 -9.43 21.48 34.65
N HIS A 383 -8.66 20.62 35.32
CA HIS A 383 -7.90 20.98 36.53
C HIS A 383 -6.72 21.95 36.29
N LYS A 384 -6.18 22.01 35.05
CA LYS A 384 -5.18 23.02 34.66
C LYS A 384 -5.80 24.37 34.31
N SER A 385 -7.03 24.40 33.78
CA SER A 385 -7.77 25.66 33.57
C SER A 385 -8.30 26.26 34.87
N SER A 386 -8.65 25.44 35.88
CA SER A 386 -9.12 25.95 37.18
C SER A 386 -8.01 26.56 38.06
N SER A 387 -6.74 26.45 37.67
CA SER A 387 -5.61 27.03 38.40
C SER A 387 -5.31 28.50 38.08
N GLN A 388 -6.10 29.14 37.21
CA GLN A 388 -5.93 30.56 36.82
C GLN A 388 -7.13 31.47 37.15
N SER A 389 -8.11 30.99 37.93
CA SER A 389 -9.28 31.79 38.34
C SER A 389 -9.45 31.86 39.87
N SER A 390 -8.42 32.32 40.59
CA SER A 390 -8.53 32.72 42.00
C SER A 390 -8.95 34.19 42.08
N GLY A 391 -10.24 34.48 42.34
CA GLY A 391 -10.71 35.86 42.22
C GLY A 391 -12.11 36.24 42.70
N PHE A 392 -12.81 35.46 43.52
CA PHE A 392 -13.86 36.01 44.40
C PHE A 392 -14.16 35.08 45.58
N SER A 393 -14.36 35.66 46.76
CA SER A 393 -14.61 34.97 48.03
C SER A 393 -16.04 35.19 48.52
N HIS A 394 -16.67 34.21 49.16
CA HIS A 394 -17.21 34.39 50.52
C HIS A 394 -17.71 33.09 51.19
N THR A 395 -17.17 32.86 52.38
CA THR A 395 -17.71 32.16 53.57
C THR A 395 -19.19 31.72 53.60
N LEU A 396 -19.44 30.42 53.87
CA LEU A 396 -20.06 30.00 55.15
C LEU A 396 -19.81 28.50 55.48
N SER A 397 -19.81 28.22 56.78
CA SER A 397 -19.42 27.02 57.53
C SER A 397 -20.17 25.70 57.25
N GLY A 398 -19.55 24.56 57.62
CA GLY A 398 -20.25 23.34 58.04
C GLY A 398 -19.55 22.00 57.71
N ASP A 399 -18.81 21.46 58.69
CA ASP A 399 -18.71 20.03 59.11
C ASP A 399 -18.60 18.87 58.09
N THR A 400 -17.92 17.74 58.33
CA THR A 400 -16.93 17.25 59.33
C THR A 400 -16.30 15.95 58.77
N ALA A 401 -15.09 15.58 59.24
CA ALA A 401 -14.56 14.20 59.32
C ALA A 401 -14.34 13.38 58.00
N SER A 402 -13.46 12.36 57.91
CA SER A 402 -12.25 12.00 58.68
C SER A 402 -11.51 10.82 58.01
N SER A 403 -10.17 10.87 57.91
CA SER A 403 -9.22 9.74 58.11
C SER A 403 -7.79 10.27 57.92
N LEU A 404 -6.84 10.27 58.87
CA LEU A 404 -6.31 9.28 59.83
C LEU A 404 -5.49 8.14 59.21
N SER A 405 -4.20 8.37 58.94
CA SER A 405 -3.03 7.83 59.72
C SER A 405 -1.70 8.12 58.95
N HIS A 406 -0.58 8.66 59.51
CA HIS A 406 0.25 8.28 60.68
C HIS A 406 1.21 7.10 60.32
N ARG A 407 2.55 7.07 60.52
CA ARG A 407 3.53 7.90 61.29
C ARG A 407 5.02 7.48 61.02
N VAL A 408 6.01 8.38 61.18
CA VAL A 408 7.45 8.20 61.65
C VAL A 408 8.37 7.19 60.88
N THR A 409 9.60 7.42 60.37
CA THR A 409 10.83 8.26 60.64
C THR A 409 11.92 7.66 61.57
N GLY A 410 13.16 7.53 61.05
CA GLY A 410 14.43 7.25 61.77
C GLY A 410 15.38 6.35 60.94
N THR A 411 16.57 6.76 60.44
CA THR A 411 17.81 7.27 61.09
C THR A 411 18.67 6.13 61.68
N GLU A 412 19.91 5.83 61.25
CA GLU A 412 20.74 6.38 60.12
C GLU A 412 22.01 5.52 59.85
N SER A 413 22.66 5.60 58.66
CA SER A 413 24.13 5.36 58.45
C SER A 413 24.58 5.53 56.98
N SER A 414 25.86 5.88 56.79
CA SER A 414 26.43 6.46 55.56
C SER A 414 27.30 5.52 54.70
N GLU A 415 27.70 6.04 53.53
CA GLU A 415 28.92 5.71 52.75
C GLU A 415 29.02 4.34 52.02
N MET A 416 28.99 4.35 50.67
CA MET A 416 30.21 4.57 49.86
C MET A 416 29.96 4.67 48.33
N LEU A 417 30.88 5.36 47.65
CA LEU A 417 31.26 5.24 46.23
C LEU A 417 30.34 5.75 45.10
N ASN A 418 30.58 7.01 44.72
CA ASN A 418 30.37 7.54 43.36
C ASN A 418 31.05 6.67 42.27
N SER A 419 30.33 6.32 41.20
CA SER A 419 30.94 5.90 39.91
C SER A 419 29.91 5.88 38.75
N SER A 420 29.22 7.00 38.47
CA SER A 420 28.19 7.04 37.39
C SER A 420 27.96 8.41 36.72
N GLU A 421 28.97 9.29 36.62
CA GLU A 421 28.77 10.66 36.09
C GLU A 421 28.94 10.85 34.55
N GLU A 422 29.45 9.87 33.80
CA GLU A 422 29.76 10.07 32.38
C GLU A 422 28.62 9.75 31.39
N GLU A 423 27.77 8.74 31.64
CA GLU A 423 26.64 8.42 30.74
C GLU A 423 25.49 9.45 30.78
N HIS A 424 25.30 10.12 31.92
CA HIS A 424 24.22 11.10 32.09
C HIS A 424 24.43 12.40 31.29
N LYS A 425 25.67 12.74 30.93
CA LYS A 425 25.94 13.96 30.14
C LYS A 425 25.51 13.80 28.69
N SER A 426 25.84 12.69 28.04
CA SER A 426 25.50 12.44 26.63
C SER A 426 23.99 12.43 26.39
N SER A 427 23.24 11.73 27.24
CA SER A 427 21.77 11.73 27.22
C SER A 427 21.17 13.12 27.47
N SER A 428 21.77 13.94 28.35
CA SER A 428 21.31 15.31 28.60
C SER A 428 21.54 16.27 27.41
N PHE A 429 22.64 16.12 26.67
CA PHE A 429 22.90 16.92 25.45
C PHE A 429 22.01 16.48 24.30
N LEU A 430 21.81 15.17 24.11
CA LEU A 430 20.85 14.66 23.12
C LEU A 430 19.42 15.11 23.46
N ALA A 431 18.98 15.04 24.72
CA ALA A 431 17.66 15.51 25.12
C ALA A 431 17.47 17.03 24.92
N LYS A 432 18.47 17.84 25.29
CA LYS A 432 18.45 19.31 25.05
C LYS A 432 18.45 19.64 23.56
N SER A 433 19.28 18.97 22.77
CA SER A 433 19.29 19.12 21.31
C SER A 433 17.95 18.71 20.70
N LEU A 434 17.40 17.56 21.08
CA LEU A 434 16.09 17.08 20.61
C LEU A 434 14.97 18.07 20.97
N SER A 435 15.02 18.68 22.16
CA SER A 435 14.05 19.72 22.58
C SER A 435 14.20 21.04 21.83
N ALA A 436 15.43 21.45 21.52
CA ALA A 436 15.69 22.65 20.72
C ALA A 436 15.31 22.42 19.24
N VAL A 437 15.54 21.21 18.74
CA VAL A 437 15.14 20.77 17.39
C VAL A 437 13.62 20.63 17.28
N SER A 438 12.93 20.13 18.32
CA SER A 438 11.45 20.05 18.32
C SER A 438 10.75 21.40 18.51
N SER A 439 11.46 22.43 18.98
CA SER A 439 10.93 23.80 19.11
C SER A 439 10.83 24.57 17.77
N LEU A 440 11.45 24.07 16.69
CA LEU A 440 11.29 24.65 15.35
C LEU A 440 9.89 24.34 14.78
N PRO A 441 9.16 25.33 14.24
CA PRO A 441 7.75 25.17 13.84
C PRO A 441 7.53 24.13 12.71
N LEU A 442 8.54 23.92 11.85
CA LEU A 442 8.51 22.87 10.83
C LEU A 442 8.65 21.47 11.42
N ILE A 443 9.45 21.32 12.49
CA ILE A 443 9.74 20.02 13.10
C ILE A 443 8.61 19.63 14.07
N SER A 444 8.04 20.59 14.79
CA SER A 444 6.83 20.36 15.57
C SER A 444 5.64 19.94 14.69
N GLN A 445 5.49 20.50 13.49
CA GLN A 445 4.47 20.04 12.52
C GLN A 445 4.73 18.62 11.98
N ILE A 446 5.99 18.24 11.77
CA ILE A 446 6.36 16.88 11.32
C ILE A 446 6.18 15.83 12.43
N LEU A 447 6.33 16.24 13.69
CA LEU A 447 6.22 15.38 14.88
C LEU A 447 4.82 15.39 15.51
N ALA A 448 3.96 16.34 15.16
CA ALA A 448 2.58 16.41 15.64
C ALA A 448 1.79 15.15 15.23
N GLU A 449 1.04 14.60 16.20
CA GLU A 449 0.07 13.54 15.95
C GLU A 449 -1.17 14.14 15.29
N TYR A 450 -1.72 13.47 14.26
CA TYR A 450 -2.97 13.95 13.65
C TYR A 450 -4.11 13.87 14.68
N PRO A 451 -5.00 14.88 14.79
CA PRO A 451 -6.02 14.92 15.82
C PRO A 451 -7.00 13.73 15.74
N ASP A 452 -7.22 13.18 14.54
CA ASP A 452 -8.11 12.05 14.30
C ASP A 452 -7.42 10.67 14.40
N THR A 453 -6.17 10.58 14.85
CA THR A 453 -5.38 9.32 14.75
C THR A 453 -6.04 8.16 15.48
N SER A 454 -6.49 8.37 16.73
CA SER A 454 -7.14 7.33 17.56
C SER A 454 -8.48 6.90 16.97
N SER A 455 -9.33 7.84 16.55
CA SER A 455 -10.63 7.51 15.94
C SER A 455 -10.44 6.78 14.59
N ARG A 456 -9.51 7.22 13.74
CA ARG A 456 -9.19 6.54 12.48
C ARG A 456 -8.63 5.14 12.71
N SER A 457 -7.73 4.94 13.68
CA SER A 457 -7.19 3.60 13.95
C SER A 457 -8.23 2.65 14.54
N LEU A 458 -9.14 3.16 15.38
CA LEU A 458 -10.28 2.40 15.91
C LEU A 458 -11.23 1.96 14.78
N PHE A 459 -11.63 2.86 13.89
CA PHE A 459 -12.60 2.57 12.83
C PHE A 459 -12.01 1.94 11.56
N ALA A 460 -10.69 1.92 11.38
CA ALA A 460 -10.01 1.32 10.20
C ALA A 460 -10.23 -0.19 10.03
N SER A 461 -10.68 -0.89 11.08
CA SER A 461 -10.98 -2.33 11.05
C SER A 461 -12.48 -2.67 11.15
N CYS A 462 -13.36 -1.67 11.23
CA CYS A 462 -14.79 -1.89 11.55
C CYS A 462 -15.63 -2.58 10.46
N GLN A 463 -15.02 -2.99 9.34
CA GLN A 463 -15.74 -3.60 8.22
C GLN A 463 -16.38 -4.95 8.59
N LEU A 464 -15.74 -5.75 9.45
CA LEU A 464 -16.33 -7.02 9.93
C LEU A 464 -17.57 -6.75 10.77
N GLN A 465 -17.51 -5.77 11.68
CA GLN A 465 -18.58 -5.39 12.59
C GLN A 465 -19.80 -4.86 11.83
N ILE A 466 -19.57 -4.05 10.80
CA ILE A 466 -20.65 -3.55 9.92
C ILE A 466 -21.38 -4.74 9.27
N TRP A 467 -20.64 -5.69 8.67
CA TRP A 467 -21.25 -6.89 8.07
C TRP A 467 -21.90 -7.81 9.11
N ALA A 468 -21.34 -7.95 10.30
CA ALA A 468 -21.90 -8.75 11.39
C ALA A 468 -23.26 -8.19 11.86
N ILE A 469 -23.34 -6.87 12.10
CA ILE A 469 -24.57 -6.18 12.50
C ILE A 469 -25.62 -6.27 11.38
N GLU A 470 -25.22 -5.98 10.13
CA GLU A 470 -26.11 -6.05 8.97
C GLU A 470 -26.64 -7.47 8.76
N ALA A 471 -25.78 -8.49 8.86
CA ALA A 471 -26.21 -9.88 8.68
C ALA A 471 -27.16 -10.36 9.78
N VAL A 472 -26.82 -10.13 11.05
CA VAL A 472 -27.64 -10.58 12.19
C VAL A 472 -28.99 -9.87 12.20
N SER A 473 -29.03 -8.56 11.94
CA SER A 473 -30.29 -7.80 11.87
C SER A 473 -31.17 -8.23 10.69
N LEU A 474 -30.57 -8.49 9.51
CA LEU A 474 -31.32 -8.99 8.36
C LEU A 474 -31.85 -10.41 8.59
N VAL A 475 -31.04 -11.35 9.11
CA VAL A 475 -31.51 -12.72 9.42
C VAL A 475 -32.64 -12.67 10.46
N ALA A 476 -32.50 -11.88 11.53
CA ALA A 476 -33.58 -11.68 12.49
C ALA A 476 -34.85 -11.10 11.83
N SER A 477 -34.73 -10.09 10.97
CA SER A 477 -35.90 -9.52 10.28
C SER A 477 -36.61 -10.49 9.34
N LYS A 478 -35.89 -11.46 8.77
CA LYS A 478 -36.44 -12.47 7.85
C LYS A 478 -36.95 -13.73 8.54
N SER A 479 -36.35 -14.13 9.67
CA SER A 479 -36.82 -15.28 10.49
C SER A 479 -38.32 -15.21 10.77
N LEU A 480 -38.84 -14.02 11.08
CA LEU A 480 -40.28 -13.72 11.27
C LEU A 480 -41.22 -14.08 10.08
N ARG A 481 -40.68 -14.47 8.93
CA ARG A 481 -41.41 -14.88 7.72
C ARG A 481 -40.86 -16.16 7.05
N GLU A 482 -39.69 -16.62 7.46
CA GLU A 482 -38.94 -17.72 6.82
C GLU A 482 -38.77 -18.94 7.76
N ASP A 483 -39.02 -18.77 9.07
CA ASP A 483 -39.35 -19.84 10.04
C ASP A 483 -40.87 -20.17 9.99
#